data_AF-A0A9E0E4A3-F1
#
_entry.id   AF-A0A9E0E4A3-F1
#
_cell.length_a   1.000
_cell.length_b   1.000
_cell.length_c   1.000
_cell.angle_alpha   90.00
_cell.angle_beta   90.00
_cell.angle_gamma   90.00
#
_symmetry.space_group_name_H-M   'P 1'
#
loop_
_entity.id
_entity.type
_entity.pdbx_description
1 polymer ?
#
loop_
_entity_poly.entity_id
_entity_poly.type
_entity_poly.pdbx_seq_one_letter_code
_entity_poly.pdbx_strand_id
1 'polypeptide(L)'
;MSMRIIRLGPGECSDIETGARFFAALAFPTVVEDLQRQDAVAAWVGSYLHEANRIDDSDQPFADDRLNAYAALSPKWCRAKLRTAMRRIKDRSLLARAVRPWVWDHLGQQHRPLPDIEKFTQRQIALYLAAESGLPGDFDERARNFQKRVWRPGRPVIHLAITCDFWLGSTGYQEPCLGLDLTALRAIGGLVDRARHVANLIVLDRRFGVTADDLLHLEWVS
;
A
#
# COMPACT_ATOMS: atom_id res chain seq x y z
N MET A 1 16.10 -17.09 8.29
CA MET A 1 14.63 -16.98 8.40
C MET A 1 14.06 -17.17 7.01
N SER A 2 12.97 -17.93 6.83
CA SER A 2 12.37 -18.19 5.51
C SER A 2 11.88 -16.89 4.86
N MET A 3 12.15 -16.72 3.57
CA MET A 3 11.62 -15.66 2.73
C MET A 3 10.09 -15.65 2.83
N ARG A 4 9.50 -14.48 3.15
CA ARG A 4 8.06 -14.34 3.41
C ARG A 4 7.34 -14.02 2.11
N ILE A 5 6.55 -14.97 1.61
CA ILE A 5 5.81 -14.84 0.36
C ILE A 5 4.32 -14.89 0.66
N ILE A 6 3.58 -13.85 0.27
CA ILE A 6 2.11 -13.86 0.23
C ILE A 6 1.67 -14.11 -1.21
N ARG A 7 0.88 -15.16 -1.42
CA ARG A 7 0.30 -15.50 -2.73
C ARG A 7 -0.99 -14.71 -2.96
N LEU A 8 -1.14 -14.19 -4.17
CA LEU A 8 -2.26 -13.37 -4.63
C LEU A 8 -2.66 -13.80 -6.03
N GLY A 9 -3.95 -13.78 -6.34
CA GLY A 9 -4.45 -14.01 -7.70
C GLY A 9 -5.72 -14.87 -7.72
N PRO A 10 -6.40 -14.92 -8.88
CA PRO A 10 -7.66 -15.64 -9.03
C PRO A 10 -7.53 -17.15 -8.82
N GLY A 11 -6.32 -17.72 -8.98
CA GLY A 11 -6.05 -19.12 -8.66
C GLY A 11 -6.11 -19.46 -7.16
N GLU A 12 -6.14 -18.45 -6.27
CA GLU A 12 -6.16 -18.62 -4.80
C GLU A 12 -7.49 -18.18 -4.17
N CYS A 13 -8.12 -17.12 -4.67
CA CYS A 13 -9.37 -16.55 -4.13
C CYS A 13 -10.09 -15.68 -5.17
N SER A 14 -11.32 -15.22 -4.87
CA SER A 14 -12.08 -14.34 -5.76
C SER A 14 -11.34 -13.03 -6.06
N ASP A 15 -11.76 -12.32 -7.13
CA ASP A 15 -11.10 -11.09 -7.57
C ASP A 15 -11.08 -10.01 -6.49
N ILE A 16 -12.23 -9.78 -5.84
CA ILE A 16 -12.36 -8.77 -4.78
C ILE A 16 -11.52 -9.16 -3.56
N GLU A 17 -11.47 -10.45 -3.23
CA GLU A 17 -10.63 -10.95 -2.14
C GLU A 17 -9.13 -10.80 -2.46
N THR A 18 -8.74 -11.07 -3.72
CA THR A 18 -7.37 -10.86 -4.21
C THR A 18 -6.95 -9.41 -4.04
N GLY A 19 -7.80 -8.46 -4.46
CA GLY A 19 -7.55 -7.03 -4.24
C GLY A 19 -7.46 -6.67 -2.76
N ALA A 20 -8.37 -7.19 -1.94
CA ALA A 20 -8.37 -6.94 -0.50
C ALA A 20 -7.10 -7.49 0.18
N ARG A 21 -6.64 -8.68 -0.21
CA ARG A 21 -5.38 -9.29 0.29
C ARG A 21 -4.16 -8.46 -0.07
N PHE A 22 -4.12 -7.88 -1.27
CA PHE A 22 -3.05 -6.96 -1.68
C PHE A 22 -2.98 -5.73 -0.76
N PHE A 23 -4.10 -5.05 -0.54
CA PHE A 23 -4.13 -3.87 0.34
C PHE A 23 -3.88 -4.21 1.81
N ALA A 24 -4.34 -5.38 2.26
CA ALA A 24 -4.09 -5.86 3.61
C ALA A 24 -2.61 -6.18 3.84
N ALA A 25 -1.94 -6.77 2.85
CA ALA A 25 -0.50 -6.99 2.86
C ALA A 25 0.28 -5.66 2.93
N LEU A 26 -0.15 -4.64 2.17
CA LEU A 26 0.44 -3.29 2.21
C LEU A 26 0.27 -2.62 3.59
N ALA A 27 -0.88 -2.81 4.24
CA ALA A 27 -1.17 -2.23 5.55
C ALA A 27 -0.52 -3.00 6.73
N PHE A 28 -0.48 -4.32 6.66
CA PHE A 28 -0.08 -5.22 7.75
C PHE A 28 0.96 -6.24 7.25
N PRO A 29 2.21 -5.80 7.03
CA PRO A 29 3.21 -6.62 6.35
C PRO A 29 3.90 -7.65 7.23
N THR A 30 3.67 -7.61 8.55
CA THR A 30 4.38 -8.49 9.48
C THR A 30 3.55 -9.73 9.84
N VAL A 31 4.24 -10.80 10.27
CA VAL A 31 3.59 -12.06 10.68
C VAL A 31 2.80 -11.92 11.97
N VAL A 32 3.23 -11.04 12.87
CA VAL A 32 2.52 -10.78 14.13
C VAL A 32 1.20 -10.02 13.92
N GLU A 33 0.96 -9.54 12.70
CA GLU A 33 -0.24 -8.80 12.31
C GLU A 33 -1.18 -9.63 11.43
N ASP A 34 -1.03 -10.95 11.40
CA ASP A 34 -1.82 -11.83 10.53
C ASP A 34 -3.33 -11.71 10.80
N LEU A 35 -3.75 -11.66 12.07
CA LEU A 35 -5.15 -11.45 12.43
C LEU A 35 -5.68 -10.10 11.94
N GLN A 36 -4.90 -9.02 12.08
CA GLN A 36 -5.28 -7.70 11.57
C GLN A 36 -5.35 -7.68 10.04
N ARG A 37 -4.47 -8.43 9.38
CA ARG A 37 -4.47 -8.61 7.93
C ARG A 37 -5.74 -9.33 7.48
N GLN A 38 -6.10 -10.45 8.10
CA GLN A 38 -7.32 -11.21 7.81
C GLN A 38 -8.59 -10.38 8.08
N ASP A 39 -8.65 -9.69 9.22
CA ASP A 39 -9.74 -8.76 9.56
C ASP A 39 -9.90 -7.67 8.50
N ALA A 40 -8.79 -7.11 8.01
CA ALA A 40 -8.83 -6.07 6.99
C ALA A 40 -9.31 -6.60 5.63
N VAL A 41 -8.89 -7.81 5.23
CA VAL A 41 -9.40 -8.48 4.03
C VAL A 41 -10.91 -8.61 4.11
N ALA A 42 -11.42 -9.22 5.19
CA ALA A 42 -12.85 -9.44 5.39
C ALA A 42 -13.63 -8.11 5.40
N ALA A 43 -13.07 -7.09 6.05
CA ALA A 43 -13.70 -5.77 6.14
C ALA A 43 -13.75 -5.04 4.79
N TRP A 44 -12.71 -5.14 3.95
CA TRP A 44 -12.73 -4.55 2.60
C TRP A 44 -13.74 -5.24 1.69
N VAL A 45 -13.72 -6.58 1.65
CA VAL A 45 -14.68 -7.35 0.85
C VAL A 45 -16.10 -7.03 1.30
N GLY A 46 -16.38 -7.09 2.61
CA GLY A 46 -17.69 -6.74 3.16
C GLY A 46 -18.09 -5.30 2.83
N SER A 47 -17.20 -4.31 2.99
CA SER A 47 -17.49 -2.92 2.64
C SER A 47 -17.79 -2.73 1.15
N TYR A 48 -17.10 -3.44 0.26
CA TYR A 48 -17.38 -3.42 -1.18
C TYR A 48 -18.75 -3.99 -1.50
N LEU A 49 -19.08 -5.17 -0.94
CA LEU A 49 -20.39 -5.82 -1.16
C LEU A 49 -21.55 -4.98 -0.62
N HIS A 50 -21.38 -4.33 0.53
CA HIS A 50 -22.40 -3.41 1.07
C HIS A 50 -22.65 -2.22 0.14
N GLU A 51 -21.60 -1.68 -0.45
CA GLU A 51 -21.74 -0.56 -1.40
C GLU A 51 -22.40 -1.03 -2.70
N ALA A 52 -22.02 -2.20 -3.23
CA ALA A 52 -22.64 -2.79 -4.41
C ALA A 52 -24.13 -3.08 -4.19
N ASN A 53 -24.49 -3.78 -3.10
CA ASN A 53 -25.90 -4.07 -2.77
C ASN A 53 -26.73 -2.79 -2.56
N ARG A 54 -26.12 -1.73 -2.00
CA ARG A 54 -26.77 -0.43 -1.85
C ARG A 54 -27.06 0.25 -3.19
N ILE A 55 -26.20 0.05 -4.19
CA ILE A 55 -26.37 0.58 -5.55
C ILE A 55 -27.44 -0.22 -6.31
N ASP A 56 -27.42 -1.55 -6.15
CA ASP A 56 -28.29 -2.46 -6.88
C ASP A 56 -29.66 -2.70 -6.22
N ASP A 57 -29.86 -2.21 -4.98
CA ASP A 57 -31.04 -2.43 -4.12
C ASP A 57 -31.41 -3.92 -3.99
N SER A 58 -30.41 -4.80 -4.03
CA SER A 58 -30.58 -6.25 -4.00
C SER A 58 -30.54 -6.78 -2.56
N ASP A 59 -31.56 -7.56 -2.20
CA ASP A 59 -31.64 -8.31 -0.95
C ASP A 59 -31.34 -9.82 -1.12
N GLN A 60 -31.06 -10.25 -2.35
CA GLN A 60 -30.84 -11.64 -2.68
C GLN A 60 -29.44 -12.10 -2.25
N PRO A 61 -29.31 -13.35 -1.75
CA PRO A 61 -28.00 -13.91 -1.45
C PRO A 61 -27.17 -14.07 -2.73
N PHE A 62 -25.85 -13.92 -2.58
CA PHE A 62 -24.90 -14.21 -3.66
C PHE A 62 -24.87 -15.70 -3.95
N ALA A 63 -24.62 -16.06 -5.22
CA ALA A 63 -24.45 -17.46 -5.62
C ALA A 63 -23.19 -18.11 -5.00
N ASP A 64 -22.18 -17.31 -4.64
CA ASP A 64 -21.01 -17.76 -3.87
C ASP A 64 -21.26 -17.57 -2.37
N ASP A 65 -21.43 -18.69 -1.65
CA ASP A 65 -21.65 -18.71 -0.20
C ASP A 65 -20.56 -17.99 0.61
N ARG A 66 -19.33 -17.91 0.08
CA ARG A 66 -18.25 -17.16 0.73
C ARG A 66 -18.54 -15.67 0.74
N LEU A 67 -19.11 -15.14 -0.33
CA LEU A 67 -19.50 -13.73 -0.41
C LEU A 67 -20.64 -13.41 0.56
N ASN A 68 -21.56 -14.36 0.79
CA ASN A 68 -22.61 -14.23 1.80
C ASN A 68 -22.04 -14.04 3.22
N ALA A 69 -20.96 -14.76 3.57
CA ALA A 69 -20.29 -14.60 4.85
C ALA A 69 -19.69 -13.18 5.04
N TYR A 70 -19.11 -12.60 3.98
CA TYR A 70 -18.60 -11.23 4.01
C TYR A 70 -19.72 -10.19 4.04
N ALA A 71 -20.80 -10.40 3.27
CA ALA A 71 -21.96 -9.51 3.26
C ALA A 71 -22.68 -9.47 4.61
N ALA A 72 -22.65 -10.56 5.38
CA ALA A 72 -23.22 -10.61 6.73
C ALA A 72 -22.45 -9.77 7.76
N LEU A 73 -21.22 -9.34 7.47
CA LEU A 73 -20.43 -8.50 8.38
C LEU A 73 -21.04 -7.11 8.48
N SER A 74 -21.32 -6.62 9.68
CA SER A 74 -21.96 -5.29 9.82
C SER A 74 -21.08 -4.16 9.26
N PRO A 75 -21.66 -3.13 8.60
CA PRO A 75 -20.90 -1.97 8.12
C PRO A 75 -20.11 -1.24 9.23
N LYS A 76 -20.64 -1.25 10.46
CA LYS A 76 -19.95 -0.68 11.63
C LYS A 76 -18.66 -1.44 11.95
N TRP A 77 -18.69 -2.77 11.88
CA TRP A 77 -17.51 -3.61 12.08
C TRP A 77 -16.49 -3.36 10.97
N CYS A 78 -16.91 -3.34 9.70
CA CYS A 78 -16.00 -3.11 8.57
C CYS A 78 -15.28 -1.76 8.70
N ARG A 79 -16.01 -0.67 8.98
CA ARG A 79 -15.42 0.66 9.22
C ARG A 79 -14.44 0.67 10.39
N ALA A 80 -14.71 -0.07 11.46
CA ALA A 80 -13.82 -0.14 12.61
C ALA A 80 -12.50 -0.84 12.27
N LYS A 81 -12.56 -1.96 11.53
CA LYS A 81 -11.37 -2.73 11.12
C LYS A 81 -10.53 -2.01 10.07
N LEU A 82 -11.17 -1.30 9.14
CA LEU A 82 -10.45 -0.55 8.10
C LEU A 82 -9.80 0.74 8.59
N ARG A 83 -10.17 1.28 9.76
CA ARG A 83 -9.62 2.56 10.26
C ARG A 83 -8.09 2.55 10.33
N THR A 84 -7.52 1.50 10.91
CA THR A 84 -6.07 1.36 11.03
C THR A 84 -5.43 1.07 9.68
N ALA A 85 -6.07 0.24 8.85
CA ALA A 85 -5.58 -0.12 7.52
C ALA A 85 -5.46 1.12 6.62
N MET A 86 -6.53 1.91 6.53
CA MET A 86 -6.57 3.15 5.74
C MET A 86 -5.56 4.18 6.21
N ARG A 87 -5.38 4.34 7.54
CA ARG A 87 -4.33 5.22 8.08
C ARG A 87 -2.94 4.77 7.63
N ARG A 88 -2.65 3.46 7.69
CA ARG A 88 -1.36 2.92 7.29
C ARG A 88 -1.13 3.04 5.78
N ILE A 89 -2.14 2.80 4.96
CA ILE A 89 -2.06 3.02 3.50
C ILE A 89 -1.73 4.47 3.21
N LYS A 90 -2.36 5.42 3.90
CA LYS A 90 -2.01 6.85 3.80
C LYS A 90 -0.55 7.09 4.18
N ASP A 91 -0.07 6.53 5.29
CA ASP A 91 1.34 6.62 5.67
C ASP A 91 2.26 6.02 4.59
N ARG A 92 1.91 4.89 3.97
CA ARG A 92 2.67 4.30 2.85
C ARG A 92 2.66 5.16 1.59
N SER A 93 1.55 5.85 1.33
CA SER A 93 1.44 6.81 0.23
C SER A 93 2.41 7.98 0.43
N LEU A 94 2.48 8.51 1.66
CA LEU A 94 3.45 9.54 2.02
C LEU A 94 4.88 9.04 1.85
N LEU A 95 5.18 7.82 2.29
CA LEU A 95 6.49 7.19 2.10
C LEU A 95 6.85 7.09 0.61
N ALA A 96 5.93 6.60 -0.22
CA ALA A 96 6.13 6.43 -1.66
C ALA A 96 6.42 7.77 -2.35
N ARG A 97 5.63 8.81 -2.07
CA ARG A 97 5.87 10.17 -2.58
C ARG A 97 7.23 10.72 -2.18
N ALA A 98 7.61 10.51 -0.93
CA ALA A 98 8.89 10.95 -0.38
C ALA A 98 10.09 10.38 -1.15
N VAL A 99 9.94 9.15 -1.66
CA VAL A 99 11.03 8.43 -2.32
C VAL A 99 10.89 8.31 -3.84
N ARG A 100 9.75 8.76 -4.38
CA ARG A 100 9.41 8.71 -5.80
C ARG A 100 10.54 9.27 -6.69
N PRO A 101 11.10 10.46 -6.43
CA PRO A 101 12.09 11.05 -7.35
C PRO A 101 13.36 10.22 -7.46
N TRP A 102 13.80 9.62 -6.36
CA TRP A 102 14.94 8.70 -6.37
C TRP A 102 14.70 7.46 -7.22
N VAL A 103 13.50 6.86 -7.14
CA VAL A 103 13.15 5.71 -8.00
C VAL A 103 13.00 6.14 -9.45
N TRP A 104 12.42 7.30 -9.71
CA TRP A 104 12.24 7.84 -11.06
C TRP A 104 13.58 8.09 -11.77
N ASP A 105 14.58 8.64 -11.07
CA ASP A 105 15.95 8.76 -11.56
C ASP A 105 16.52 7.39 -12.00
N HIS A 106 16.38 6.37 -11.15
CA HIS A 106 16.90 5.02 -11.44
C HIS A 106 16.15 4.30 -12.56
N LEU A 107 14.88 4.63 -12.78
CA LEU A 107 14.06 4.10 -13.88
C LEU A 107 14.23 4.92 -15.18
N GLY A 108 15.11 5.93 -15.20
CA GLY A 108 15.34 6.79 -16.37
C GLY A 108 14.11 7.62 -16.74
N GLN A 109 13.21 7.87 -15.79
CA GLN A 109 11.97 8.62 -16.02
C GLN A 109 12.20 10.10 -15.75
N GLN A 110 11.73 10.96 -16.65
CA GLN A 110 11.77 12.40 -16.40
C GLN A 110 10.84 12.74 -15.23
N HIS A 111 11.38 13.49 -14.27
CA HIS A 111 10.60 14.02 -13.18
C HIS A 111 10.93 15.47 -12.88
N ARG A 112 9.99 16.16 -12.23
CA ARG A 112 10.32 17.48 -11.66
C ARG A 112 11.41 17.27 -10.60
N PRO A 113 12.55 17.97 -10.69
CA PRO A 113 13.56 17.90 -9.65
C PRO A 113 12.92 18.31 -8.32
N LEU A 114 13.26 17.60 -7.24
CA LEU A 114 12.89 18.01 -5.90
C LEU A 114 13.73 19.24 -5.54
N PRO A 115 13.14 20.42 -5.33
CA PRO A 115 13.91 21.56 -4.84
C PRO A 115 14.52 21.19 -3.48
N ASP A 116 15.80 21.51 -3.30
CA ASP A 116 16.55 21.47 -2.02
C ASP A 116 16.89 20.09 -1.41
N ILE A 117 16.76 18.98 -2.16
CA ILE A 117 17.27 17.67 -1.72
C ILE A 117 18.66 17.41 -2.31
N GLU A 118 19.69 17.94 -1.67
CA GLU A 118 21.10 17.69 -2.05
C GLU A 118 21.58 16.27 -1.68
N LYS A 119 20.93 15.63 -0.69
CA LYS A 119 21.20 14.25 -0.27
C LYS A 119 19.90 13.54 0.08
N PHE A 120 19.83 12.26 -0.23
CA PHE A 120 18.65 11.45 0.04
C PHE A 120 18.78 10.76 1.41
N THR A 121 18.68 11.56 2.47
CA THR A 121 18.65 11.07 3.86
C THR A 121 17.21 11.06 4.39
N GLN A 122 16.90 10.15 5.31
CA GLN A 122 15.58 10.09 5.97
C GLN A 122 15.15 11.44 6.57
N ARG A 123 16.13 12.22 7.05
CA ARG A 123 15.90 13.56 7.60
C ARG A 123 15.49 14.55 6.52
N GLN A 124 16.22 14.61 5.39
CA GLN A 124 15.89 15.52 4.29
C GLN A 124 14.55 15.19 3.64
N ILE A 125 14.23 13.91 3.50
CA ILE A 125 12.92 13.45 3.02
C ILE A 125 11.80 13.94 3.95
N ALA A 126 12.02 13.82 5.26
CA ALA A 126 11.03 14.25 6.24
C ALA A 126 10.89 15.78 6.32
N LEU A 127 11.98 16.52 6.10
CA LEU A 127 11.97 17.98 5.98
C LEU A 127 11.23 18.42 4.70
N TYR A 128 11.47 17.77 3.57
CA TYR A 128 10.77 18.02 2.31
C TYR A 128 9.25 17.82 2.45
N LEU A 129 8.82 16.69 3.01
CA LEU A 129 7.39 16.44 3.24
C LEU A 129 6.77 17.42 4.26
N ALA A 130 7.54 17.83 5.26
CA ALA A 130 7.10 18.84 6.22
C ALA A 130 6.91 20.21 5.55
N ALA A 131 7.76 20.58 4.59
CA ALA A 131 7.63 21.79 3.78
C ALA A 131 6.43 21.70 2.82
N GLU A 132 6.24 20.57 2.13
CA GLU A 132 5.07 20.37 1.25
C GLU A 132 3.73 20.45 1.99
N SER A 133 3.70 20.08 3.28
CA SER A 133 2.46 20.11 4.05
C SER A 133 1.92 21.52 4.32
N GLY A 134 2.71 22.58 4.11
CA GLY A 134 2.33 23.98 4.32
C GLY A 134 1.99 24.35 5.78
N LEU A 135 2.10 23.41 6.71
CA LEU A 135 1.75 23.61 8.10
C LEU A 135 2.90 24.34 8.83
N PRO A 136 2.63 25.34 9.69
CA PRO A 136 3.64 25.94 10.57
C PRO A 136 4.05 24.98 11.71
N GLY A 137 5.31 24.99 12.15
CA GLY A 137 5.75 24.24 13.34
C GLY A 137 7.22 23.77 13.35
N ASP A 138 7.57 22.97 14.35
CA ASP A 138 8.92 22.40 14.53
C ASP A 138 9.20 21.29 13.50
N PHE A 139 10.08 21.61 12.55
CA PHE A 139 10.52 20.69 11.51
C PHE A 139 11.26 19.45 12.05
N ASP A 140 11.97 19.57 13.19
CA ASP A 140 12.65 18.42 13.80
C ASP A 140 11.67 17.44 14.42
N GLU A 141 10.60 17.94 15.06
CA GLU A 141 9.52 17.08 15.57
C GLU A 141 8.84 16.31 14.44
N ARG A 142 8.57 16.99 13.32
CA ARG A 142 7.99 16.35 12.13
C ARG A 142 8.90 15.28 11.56
N ALA A 143 10.21 15.54 11.50
CA ALA A 143 11.18 14.55 11.05
C ALA A 143 11.18 13.29 11.94
N ARG A 144 11.15 13.47 13.27
CA ARG A 144 11.03 12.36 14.22
C ARG A 144 9.72 11.59 14.04
N ASN A 145 8.61 12.30 13.84
CA ASN A 145 7.29 11.69 13.64
C ASN A 145 7.21 10.89 12.34
N PHE A 146 7.77 11.40 11.24
CA PHE A 146 7.88 10.68 9.98
C PHE A 146 8.67 9.38 10.16
N GLN A 147 9.82 9.44 10.83
CA GLN A 147 10.63 8.24 11.04
C GLN A 147 9.88 7.17 11.86
N LYS A 148 9.18 7.58 12.93
CA LYS A 148 8.46 6.68 13.83
C LYS A 148 7.18 6.10 13.22
N ARG A 149 6.39 6.91 12.51
CA ARG A 149 5.04 6.54 12.04
C ARG A 149 5.01 6.06 10.59
N VAL A 150 5.86 6.65 9.74
CA VAL A 150 5.83 6.43 8.30
C VAL A 150 6.96 5.53 7.85
N TRP A 151 8.22 5.96 8.05
CA TRP A 151 9.39 5.27 7.50
C TRP A 151 9.56 3.87 8.10
N ARG A 152 9.85 3.76 9.41
CA ARG A 152 10.18 2.46 10.02
C ARG A 152 9.08 1.42 9.83
N PRO A 153 7.80 1.72 10.08
CA PRO A 153 6.73 0.75 9.84
C PRO A 153 6.52 0.44 8.34
N GLY A 154 6.91 1.36 7.44
CA GLY A 154 6.71 1.21 6.00
C GLY A 154 7.86 0.58 5.24
N ARG A 155 9.04 0.48 5.85
CA ARG A 155 10.21 -0.20 5.27
C ARG A 155 9.88 -1.56 4.66
N PRO A 156 9.09 -2.45 5.28
CA PRO A 156 8.82 -3.77 4.70
C PRO A 156 8.09 -3.74 3.35
N VAL A 157 7.36 -2.66 3.06
CA VAL A 157 6.49 -2.55 1.88
C VAL A 157 6.82 -1.35 1.00
N ILE A 158 7.98 -0.75 1.20
CA ILE A 158 8.36 0.48 0.50
C ILE A 158 8.37 0.27 -1.03
N HIS A 159 8.86 -0.87 -1.50
CA HIS A 159 8.84 -1.25 -2.92
C HIS A 159 7.42 -1.37 -3.49
N LEU A 160 6.49 -1.97 -2.73
CA LEU A 160 5.07 -2.05 -3.11
C LEU A 160 4.43 -0.67 -3.17
N ALA A 161 4.63 0.14 -2.13
CA ALA A 161 4.05 1.47 -2.02
C ALA A 161 4.49 2.37 -3.19
N ILE A 162 5.78 2.35 -3.54
CA ILE A 162 6.31 3.09 -4.69
C ILE A 162 5.73 2.58 -6.00
N THR A 163 5.59 1.27 -6.15
CA THR A 163 5.08 0.68 -7.38
C THR A 163 3.62 1.09 -7.62
N CYS A 164 2.79 1.10 -6.57
CA CYS A 164 1.43 1.62 -6.63
C CYS A 164 1.40 3.11 -6.99
N ASP A 165 2.26 3.90 -6.34
CA ASP A 165 2.36 5.35 -6.57
C ASP A 165 2.77 5.68 -8.01
N PHE A 166 3.71 4.91 -8.57
CA PHE A 166 4.13 5.02 -9.95
C PHE A 166 2.98 4.74 -10.91
N TRP A 167 2.24 3.65 -10.68
CA TRP A 167 1.11 3.28 -11.52
C TRP A 167 0.02 4.36 -11.50
N LEU A 168 -0.34 4.85 -10.31
CA LEU A 168 -1.31 5.93 -10.15
C LEU A 168 -0.85 7.23 -10.86
N GLY A 169 0.42 7.60 -10.70
CA GLY A 169 0.98 8.75 -11.42
C GLY A 169 0.89 8.60 -12.94
N SER A 170 1.11 7.39 -13.47
CA SER A 170 1.03 7.12 -14.91
C SER A 170 -0.40 7.14 -15.47
N THR A 171 -1.42 6.94 -14.63
CA THR A 171 -2.83 7.04 -15.02
C THR A 171 -3.40 8.45 -14.87
N GLY A 172 -2.56 9.44 -14.49
CA GLY A 172 -2.98 10.82 -14.27
C GLY A 172 -3.68 11.03 -12.91
N TYR A 173 -3.65 10.05 -12.01
CA TYR A 173 -4.24 10.14 -10.69
C TYR A 173 -3.46 11.14 -9.81
N GLN A 174 -4.16 12.13 -9.28
CA GLN A 174 -3.55 13.22 -8.50
C GLN A 174 -3.84 13.15 -6.99
N GLU A 175 -4.67 12.20 -6.54
CA GLU A 175 -5.02 12.10 -5.12
C GLU A 175 -3.81 11.66 -4.27
N PRO A 176 -3.73 12.11 -3.00
CA PRO A 176 -2.57 11.92 -2.16
C PRO A 176 -2.48 10.52 -1.52
N CYS A 177 -3.46 9.64 -1.74
CA CYS A 177 -3.53 8.31 -1.15
C CYS A 177 -3.48 7.22 -2.22
N LEU A 178 -2.76 6.15 -1.94
CA LEU A 178 -2.81 4.90 -2.72
C LEU A 178 -4.24 4.35 -2.66
N GLY A 179 -4.98 4.49 -3.76
CA GLY A 179 -6.33 3.96 -3.92
C GLY A 179 -6.44 3.28 -5.28
N LEU A 180 -6.51 1.96 -5.29
CA LEU A 180 -6.85 1.17 -6.48
C LEU A 180 -8.20 0.52 -6.22
N ASP A 181 -8.96 0.35 -7.29
CA ASP A 181 -10.14 -0.51 -7.27
C ASP A 181 -9.71 -1.94 -6.92
N LEU A 182 -10.42 -2.58 -5.98
CA LEU A 182 -10.18 -3.96 -5.57
C LEU A 182 -10.38 -4.94 -6.74
N THR A 183 -11.18 -4.55 -7.73
CA THR A 183 -11.48 -5.36 -8.92
C THR A 183 -10.46 -5.20 -10.05
N ALA A 184 -9.49 -4.28 -9.92
CA ALA A 184 -8.49 -4.01 -10.96
C ALA A 184 -7.37 -5.07 -11.01
N LEU A 185 -7.73 -6.35 -11.14
CA LEU A 185 -6.79 -7.48 -11.04
C LEU A 185 -5.60 -7.41 -11.98
N ARG A 186 -5.83 -7.01 -13.24
CA ARG A 186 -4.72 -6.85 -14.21
C ARG A 186 -3.71 -5.82 -13.74
N ALA A 187 -4.18 -4.73 -13.13
CA ALA A 187 -3.30 -3.74 -12.54
C ALA A 187 -2.57 -4.31 -11.32
N ILE A 188 -3.26 -5.04 -10.43
CA ILE A 188 -2.65 -5.65 -9.25
C ILE A 188 -1.57 -6.67 -9.63
N GLY A 189 -1.83 -7.56 -10.59
CA GLY A 189 -0.82 -8.51 -11.09
C GLY A 189 0.40 -7.80 -11.66
N GLY A 190 0.19 -6.80 -12.51
CA GLY A 190 1.29 -5.98 -13.05
C GLY A 190 2.07 -5.20 -11.97
N LEU A 191 1.40 -4.77 -10.89
CA LEU A 191 2.03 -4.13 -9.73
C LEU A 191 2.90 -5.12 -8.96
N VAL A 192 2.44 -6.35 -8.73
CA VAL A 192 3.22 -7.40 -8.05
C VAL A 192 4.50 -7.70 -8.82
N ASP A 193 4.42 -7.85 -10.14
CA ASP A 193 5.61 -8.09 -10.97
C ASP A 193 6.58 -6.92 -10.96
N ARG A 194 6.07 -5.69 -11.11
CA ARG A 194 6.92 -4.50 -11.09
C ARG A 194 7.55 -4.25 -9.72
N ALA A 195 6.86 -4.61 -8.64
CA ALA A 195 7.38 -4.45 -7.29
C ALA A 195 8.64 -5.29 -7.04
N ARG A 196 8.80 -6.43 -7.71
CA ARG A 196 10.04 -7.24 -7.66
C ARG A 196 11.24 -6.48 -8.22
N HIS A 197 11.05 -5.77 -9.33
CA HIS A 197 12.12 -4.94 -9.91
C HIS A 197 12.48 -3.77 -8.98
N VAL A 198 11.48 -3.08 -8.43
CA VAL A 198 11.69 -1.98 -7.47
C VAL A 198 12.35 -2.47 -6.17
N ALA A 199 12.01 -3.67 -5.69
CA ALA A 199 12.66 -4.28 -4.53
C ALA A 199 14.16 -4.43 -4.74
N ASN A 200 14.60 -4.89 -5.92
CA ASN A 200 16.02 -5.01 -6.24
C ASN A 200 16.74 -3.65 -6.22
N LEU A 201 16.12 -2.61 -6.78
CA LEU A 201 16.69 -1.24 -6.73
C LEU A 201 16.88 -0.77 -5.29
N ILE A 202 15.88 -0.98 -4.44
CA ILE A 202 15.89 -0.56 -3.04
C ILE A 202 16.93 -1.31 -2.22
N VAL A 203 17.11 -2.61 -2.46
CA VAL A 203 18.11 -3.44 -1.76
C VAL A 203 19.54 -3.07 -2.16
N LEU A 204 19.77 -2.71 -3.42
CA LEU A 204 21.09 -2.31 -3.90
C LEU A 204 21.53 -0.93 -3.37
N ASP A 205 20.58 -0.06 -3.02
CA ASP A 205 20.89 1.27 -2.53
C ASP A 205 21.00 1.33 -1.00
N ARG A 206 22.22 1.56 -0.52
CA ARG A 206 22.56 1.62 0.91
C ARG A 206 21.77 2.67 1.70
N ARG A 207 21.18 3.70 1.07
CA ARG A 207 20.40 4.75 1.74
C ARG A 207 19.11 4.23 2.35
N PHE A 208 18.51 3.19 1.77
CA PHE A 208 17.32 2.57 2.34
C PHE A 208 17.64 1.74 3.58
N GLY A 209 18.87 1.22 3.66
CA GLY A 209 19.35 0.41 4.77
C GLY A 209 18.49 -0.82 4.99
N VAL A 210 17.96 -1.43 3.93
CA VAL A 210 17.14 -2.65 3.96
C VAL A 210 17.83 -3.76 3.17
N THR A 211 17.59 -4.99 3.59
CA THR A 211 17.98 -6.20 2.89
C THR A 211 16.74 -6.84 2.24
N ALA A 212 16.94 -7.84 1.37
CA ALA A 212 15.82 -8.57 0.77
C ALA A 212 14.91 -9.23 1.81
N ASP A 213 15.46 -9.63 2.96
CA ASP A 213 14.73 -10.27 4.06
C ASP A 213 13.85 -9.29 4.86
N ASP A 214 14.16 -7.99 4.79
CA ASP A 214 13.35 -6.95 5.42
C ASP A 214 12.05 -6.67 4.64
N LEU A 215 12.03 -7.02 3.35
CA LEU A 215 10.93 -6.73 2.44
C LEU A 215 9.90 -7.86 2.41
N LEU A 216 8.62 -7.47 2.31
CA LEU A 216 7.51 -8.37 2.06
C LEU A 216 7.52 -8.81 0.60
N HIS A 217 7.50 -10.10 0.31
CA HIS A 217 7.41 -10.60 -1.06
C HIS A 217 5.99 -11.02 -1.39
N LEU A 218 5.53 -10.63 -2.59
CA LEU A 218 4.25 -11.06 -3.14
C LEU A 218 4.48 -11.97 -4.35
N GLU A 219 3.64 -12.98 -4.49
CA GLU A 219 3.63 -13.91 -5.62
C GLU A 219 2.27 -13.89 -6.30
N TRP A 220 2.25 -13.64 -7.62
CA TRP A 220 1.04 -13.69 -8.41
C TRP A 220 0.78 -15.12 -8.91
N VAL A 221 -0.41 -15.64 -8.66
CA VAL A 221 -0.88 -16.98 -9.03
C VAL A 221 -2.06 -16.82 -10.00
N SER A 222 -1.83 -17.19 -11.26
CA SER A 222 -2.81 -17.14 -12.34
C SER A 222 -3.68 -18.39 -12.40
#